data_AF-A0A3D2CHA5-F1
#
_entry.id   AF-A0A3D2CHA5-F1
#
_cell.length_a   1.000
_cell.length_b   1.000
_cell.length_c   1.000
_cell.angle_alpha   90.00
_cell.angle_beta   90.00
_cell.angle_gamma   90.00
#
_symmetry.space_group_name_H-M   'P 1'
#
loop_
_entity.id
_entity.type
_entity.pdbx_description
1 polymer ?
#
loop_
_entity_poly.entity_id
_entity_poly.type
_entity_poly.pdbx_seq_one_letter_code
_entity_poly.pdbx_strand_id
1 'polypeptide(L)'
;MAFMFNRMGLIRLKPEGVDRDDLELEMIDFGLEDLVDGEDDNGNPLLVLRCAFNDFGTLQGGVEAQGIESVSTGSEFVPTTF
;
A
#
# COMPACT_ATOMS: atom_id res chain seq x y z
N MET A 1 23.64 12.02 -15.10
CA MET A 1 23.43 10.85 -14.23
C MET A 1 22.26 11.17 -13.31
N ALA A 2 21.04 10.88 -13.72
CA ALA A 2 19.88 11.08 -12.86
C ALA A 2 19.69 9.80 -12.04
N PHE A 3 20.01 9.86 -10.74
CA PHE A 3 19.51 8.88 -9.79
C PHE A 3 17.98 9.03 -9.80
N MET A 4 17.29 8.18 -10.57
CA MET A 4 15.83 8.19 -10.65
C MET A 4 15.32 7.45 -9.41
N PHE A 5 15.16 8.17 -8.30
CA PHE A 5 14.42 7.67 -7.16
C PHE A 5 12.96 7.53 -7.57
N ASN A 6 12.43 6.31 -7.56
CA ASN A 6 11.00 6.10 -7.73
C ASN A 6 10.34 6.26 -6.37
N ARG A 7 9.43 7.22 -6.26
CA ARG A 7 8.61 7.38 -5.07
C ARG A 7 7.48 6.36 -5.16
N MET A 8 7.41 5.48 -4.19
CA MET A 8 6.32 4.53 -4.02
C MET A 8 5.47 4.95 -2.82
N GLY A 9 4.16 4.93 -2.96
CA GLY A 9 3.23 5.08 -1.86
C GLY A 9 3.18 3.79 -1.03
N LEU A 10 3.20 3.92 0.29
CA LEU A 10 2.96 2.82 1.22
C LEU A 10 1.71 3.12 2.04
N ILE A 11 0.76 2.20 2.06
CA ILE A 11 -0.45 2.28 2.86
C ILE A 11 -0.48 1.07 3.78
N ARG A 12 -0.55 1.32 5.09
CA ARG A 12 -0.67 0.32 6.13
C ARG A 12 -2.11 0.31 6.61
N LEU A 13 -2.75 -0.85 6.61
CA LEU A 13 -4.11 -1.04 7.10
C LEU A 13 -4.24 -2.33 7.90
N LYS A 14 -5.31 -2.46 8.68
CA LYS A 14 -5.56 -3.67 9.47
C LYS A 14 -6.18 -4.76 8.57
N PRO A 15 -5.64 -5.99 8.56
CA PRO A 15 -6.26 -7.15 7.91
C PRO A 15 -7.49 -7.68 8.65
N GLU A 16 -7.86 -7.10 9.80
CA GLU A 16 -8.97 -7.57 10.62
C GLU A 16 -10.29 -7.49 9.84
N GLY A 17 -10.76 -8.65 9.37
CA GLY A 17 -11.99 -8.78 8.59
C GLY A 17 -11.85 -8.46 7.10
N VAL A 18 -10.64 -8.24 6.61
CA VAL A 18 -10.35 -7.99 5.19
C VAL A 18 -9.81 -9.26 4.56
N ASP A 19 -10.43 -9.72 3.48
CA ASP A 19 -9.89 -10.83 2.69
C ASP A 19 -8.78 -10.30 1.80
N ARG A 20 -7.59 -10.88 1.96
CA ARG A 20 -6.38 -10.37 1.31
C ARG A 20 -6.37 -10.66 -0.19
N ASP A 21 -6.88 -11.81 -0.59
CA ASP A 21 -6.92 -12.23 -1.99
C ASP A 21 -7.88 -11.32 -2.76
N ASP A 22 -9.03 -11.03 -2.16
CA ASP A 22 -10.05 -10.11 -2.71
C ASP A 22 -9.54 -8.66 -2.75
N LEU A 23 -8.92 -8.18 -1.66
CA LEU A 23 -8.33 -6.85 -1.59
C LEU A 23 -7.22 -6.67 -2.63
N GLU A 24 -6.32 -7.64 -2.78
CA GLU A 24 -5.25 -7.58 -3.77
C GLU A 24 -5.85 -7.46 -5.19
N LEU A 25 -6.87 -8.25 -5.49
CA LEU A 25 -7.53 -8.27 -6.79
C LEU A 25 -8.28 -6.97 -7.10
N GLU A 26 -8.96 -6.37 -6.12
CA GLU A 26 -9.61 -5.07 -6.28
C GLU A 26 -8.60 -3.93 -6.35
N MET A 27 -7.61 -3.91 -5.45
CA MET A 27 -6.60 -2.86 -5.36
C MET A 27 -5.72 -2.79 -6.63
N ILE A 28 -5.57 -3.88 -7.38
CA ILE A 28 -4.92 -3.86 -8.70
C ILE A 28 -5.60 -2.88 -9.67
N ASP A 29 -6.93 -2.75 -9.64
CA ASP A 29 -7.67 -1.78 -10.48
C ASP A 29 -7.39 -0.32 -10.04
N PHE A 30 -7.08 -0.14 -8.76
CA PHE A 30 -6.71 1.15 -8.16
C PHE A 30 -5.20 1.47 -8.23
N GLY A 31 -4.38 0.62 -8.86
CA GLY A 31 -2.95 0.85 -9.06
C GLY A 31 -2.03 0.26 -7.97
N LEU A 32 -2.47 -0.81 -7.29
CA LEU A 32 -1.59 -1.62 -6.44
C LEU A 32 -0.42 -2.18 -7.23
N GLU A 33 0.80 -2.01 -6.72
CA GLU A 33 1.98 -2.70 -7.24
C GLU A 33 2.29 -3.96 -6.44
N ASP A 34 2.23 -3.89 -5.11
CA ASP A 34 2.71 -4.97 -4.24
C ASP A 34 1.94 -4.95 -2.92
N LEU A 35 1.62 -6.12 -2.37
CA LEU A 35 0.87 -6.23 -1.13
C LEU A 35 1.59 -7.17 -0.15
N VAL A 36 2.11 -6.58 0.91
CA VAL A 36 3.05 -7.22 1.84
C VAL A 36 2.43 -7.29 3.23
N ASP A 37 2.70 -8.35 3.99
CA ASP A 37 2.37 -8.32 5.42
C ASP A 37 3.40 -7.47 6.15
N GLY A 38 2.91 -6.63 7.03
CA GLY A 38 3.68 -6.02 8.10
C GLY A 38 3.17 -6.50 9.45
N GLU A 39 3.91 -6.15 10.49
CA GLU A 39 3.42 -6.18 11.86
C GLU A 39 3.57 -4.77 12.44
N ASP A 40 2.62 -4.38 13.28
CA ASP A 40 2.76 -3.17 14.11
C ASP A 40 3.70 -3.43 15.30
N ASP A 41 4.08 -2.37 16.03
CA ASP A 41 4.92 -2.46 17.24
C ASP A 41 4.31 -3.37 18.33
N ASN A 42 2.98 -3.57 18.28
CA ASN A 42 2.24 -4.46 19.16
C ASN A 42 2.17 -5.93 18.69
N GLY A 43 2.85 -6.31 17.60
CA GLY A 43 2.78 -7.68 17.03
C GLY A 43 1.42 -8.03 16.43
N ASN A 44 0.68 -7.02 15.98
CA ASN A 44 -0.60 -7.19 15.30
C ASN A 44 -0.31 -7.24 13.79
N PRO A 45 -0.90 -8.20 13.05
CA PRO A 45 -0.69 -8.27 11.60
C PRO A 45 -1.28 -7.01 10.95
N LEU A 46 -0.55 -6.46 9.98
CA LEU A 46 -0.91 -5.31 9.17
C LEU A 46 -0.74 -5.66 7.69
N LEU A 47 -1.57 -5.09 6.84
CA LEU A 47 -1.36 -5.13 5.39
C LEU A 47 -0.66 -3.87 4.95
N VAL A 48 0.44 -4.03 4.23
CA VAL A 48 1.29 -2.98 3.69
C VAL A 48 1.18 -3.02 2.17
N LEU A 49 0.33 -2.15 1.64
CA LEU A 49 0.13 -1.97 0.21
C LEU A 49 1.16 -0.99 -0.31
N ARG A 50 1.84 -1.36 -1.38
CA ARG A 50 2.79 -0.54 -2.12
C ARG A 50 2.22 -0.23 -3.49
N CYS A 51 2.29 1.02 -3.88
CA CYS A 51 1.80 1.48 -5.18
C CYS A 51 2.72 2.57 -5.73
N ALA A 52 2.56 2.90 -7.00
CA ALA A 52 3.21 4.07 -7.55
C ALA A 52 2.69 5.34 -6.84
N PHE A 53 3.55 6.33 -6.61
CA PHE A 53 3.13 7.57 -5.94
C PHE A 53 1.99 8.31 -6.67
N ASN A 54 1.86 8.09 -7.98
CA ASN A 54 0.78 8.67 -8.78
C ASN A 54 -0.58 8.04 -8.47
N ASP A 55 -0.60 6.76 -8.09
CA ASP A 55 -1.79 5.97 -7.82
C ASP A 55 -2.14 5.91 -6.34
N PHE A 56 -1.27 6.42 -5.46
CA PHE A 56 -1.49 6.50 -4.01
C PHE A 56 -2.84 7.12 -3.62
N GLY A 57 -3.29 8.18 -4.32
CA GLY A 57 -4.59 8.79 -4.05
C GLY A 57 -5.78 7.92 -4.45
N THR A 58 -5.63 7.18 -5.56
CA THR A 58 -6.63 6.22 -6.06
C THR A 58 -6.73 5.02 -5.11
N LEU A 59 -5.59 4.49 -4.67
CA LEU A 59 -5.52 3.38 -3.73
C LEU A 59 -6.11 3.76 -2.36
N GLN A 60 -5.74 4.92 -1.82
CA GLN A 60 -6.30 5.40 -0.55
C GLN A 60 -7.82 5.54 -0.63
N GLY A 61 -8.33 6.12 -1.73
CA GLY A 61 -9.76 6.24 -1.97
C GLY A 61 -10.48 4.88 -2.10
N GLY A 62 -9.85 3.89 -2.73
CA GLY A 62 -10.37 2.52 -2.83
C GLY A 62 -10.49 1.85 -1.45
N VAL A 63 -9.45 1.97 -0.62
CA VAL A 63 -9.44 1.44 0.75
C VAL A 63 -10.54 2.09 1.59
N GLU A 64 -10.68 3.42 1.54
CA GLU A 64 -11.76 4.14 2.23
C GLU A 64 -13.15 3.77 1.69
N ALA A 65 -13.29 3.53 0.38
CA ALA A 65 -14.55 3.12 -0.25
C ALA A 65 -15.00 1.72 0.17
N GLN A 66 -14.07 0.84 0.51
CA GLN A 66 -14.36 -0.47 1.09
C GLN A 66 -14.74 -0.40 2.59
N GLY A 67 -14.67 0.79 3.20
CA GLY A 67 -14.90 0.96 4.64
C GLY A 67 -13.73 0.49 5.50
N ILE A 68 -12.53 0.36 4.90
CA ILE A 68 -11.31 -0.02 5.61
C ILE A 68 -10.60 1.25 6.07
N GLU A 69 -10.26 1.34 7.35
CA GLU A 69 -9.45 2.44 7.86
C GLU A 69 -7.95 2.15 7.66
N SER A 70 -7.28 3.02 6.89
CA SER A 70 -5.82 2.99 6.79
C SER A 70 -5.21 3.43 8.13
N VAL A 71 -4.40 2.55 8.72
CA VAL A 71 -3.66 2.80 9.98
C VAL A 71 -2.60 3.87 9.79
N SER A 72 -1.87 3.80 8.68
CA SER A 72 -0.78 4.73 8.41
C SER A 72 -0.48 4.80 6.92
N THR A 73 -0.19 6.00 6.43
CA THR A 73 0.20 6.20 5.03
C THR A 73 1.56 6.89 4.98
N GLY A 74 2.42 6.42 4.09
CA GLY A 74 3.75 6.97 3.86
C GLY A 74 4.13 6.89 2.39
N SER A 75 5.35 7.34 2.09
CA SER A 75 5.95 7.13 0.78
C SER A 75 7.42 6.82 0.95
N GLU A 76 7.89 5.75 0.33
CA GLU A 76 9.30 5.35 0.33
C GLU A 76 9.93 5.70 -1.01
N PHE A 77 11.21 6.06 -0.97
CA PHE A 77 11.99 6.34 -2.17
C PHE A 77 12.84 5.12 -2.49
N VAL A 78 12.45 4.37 -3.52
CA VAL A 78 13.21 3.22 -3.98
C VAL A 78 14.26 3.70 -4.99
N PRO A 79 15.55 3.45 -4.74
CA PRO A 79 16.61 3.83 -5.67
C PRO A 79 16.60 2.89 -6.88
N THR A 80 16.32 3.42 -8.06
CA THR A 80 16.42 2.65 -9.32
C THR A 80 17.86 2.73 -9.84
N THR A 81 18.76 1.85 -9.41
CA THR A 81 20.11 1.75 -10.01
C THR A 81 20.69 0.33 -9.89
N PHE A 82 21.01 -0.25 -11.04
CA PHE A 82 22.17 -1.12 -11.26
C PHE A 82 23.02 -0.49 -12.39
#